data_AF-V6HV84-F1
#
_entry.id   AF-V6HV84-F1
#
_cell.length_a   1.000
_cell.length_b   1.000
_cell.length_c   1.000
_cell.angle_alpha   90.00
_cell.angle_beta   90.00
_cell.angle_gamma   90.00
#
_symmetry.space_group_name_H-M   'P 1'
#
loop_
_entity.id
_entity.type
_entity.pdbx_description
1 polymer ?
#
loop_
_entity_poly.entity_id
_entity_poly.type
_entity_poly.pdbx_seq_one_letter_code
_entity_poly.pdbx_strand_id
1 'polypeptide(L)' 'MILVTGADGFIGSHLVEALVKNGKKVRAFVLYNSFNSWGWLDQCSEDIKGKFEVFSGDIRMGRIKVSSKMNSNALILYKY' A
#
# COMPACT_ATOMS: atom_id res chain seq x y z
N MET A 1 0.00 12.36 1.41
CA MET A 1 0.55 10.98 1.41
C MET A 1 -0.62 10.02 1.47
N ILE A 2 -0.66 9.02 0.59
CA ILE A 2 -1.75 8.05 0.45
C ILE A 2 -1.25 6.70 1.00
N LEU A 3 -2.02 6.09 1.90
CA LEU A 3 -1.75 4.75 2.42
C LEU A 3 -2.63 3.75 1.67
N VAL A 4 -2.01 2.74 1.06
CA VAL A 4 -2.72 1.66 0.38
C VAL A 4 -2.61 0.40 1.22
N THR A 5 -3.72 -0.13 1.70
CA THR A 5 -3.79 -1.41 2.43
C THR A 5 -3.98 -2.58 1.46
N GLY A 6 -3.35 -3.73 1.73
CA GLY A 6 -3.36 -4.84 0.77
C GLY A 6 -2.57 -4.50 -0.51
N ALA A 7 -1.54 -3.66 -0.37
CA ALA A 7 -0.73 -3.17 -1.47
C ALA A 7 0.09 -4.27 -2.17
N ASP A 8 0.30 -5.39 -1.47
CA ASP A 8 0.94 -6.61 -1.95
C ASP A 8 0.04 -7.48 -2.85
N GLY A 9 -1.27 -7.23 -2.86
CA GLY A 9 -2.23 -7.94 -3.69
C GLY A 9 -2.29 -7.45 -5.15
N PHE A 10 -2.99 -8.21 -6.00
CA PHE A 10 -3.12 -7.90 -7.43
C PHE A 10 -3.68 -6.49 -7.69
N ILE A 11 -4.80 -6.11 -7.06
CA ILE A 11 -5.42 -4.78 -7.27
C ILE A 11 -4.63 -3.68 -6.55
N GLY A 12 -4.17 -3.94 -5.33
CA GLY A 12 -3.46 -2.96 -4.51
C GLY A 12 -2.14 -2.51 -5.13
N SER A 13 -1.38 -3.45 -5.69
CA SER A 13 -0.10 -3.16 -6.36
C SER A 13 -0.27 -2.25 -7.58
N HIS A 14 -1.26 -2.53 -8.44
CA HIS A 14 -1.56 -1.69 -9.60
C HIS A 14 -2.04 -0.29 -9.18
N LEU A 15 -2.80 -0.18 -8.08
CA LEU A 15 -3.20 1.11 -7.54
C LEU A 15 -1.98 1.90 -7.03
N VAL A 16 -1.03 1.25 -6.34
CA VAL A 16 0.23 1.88 -5.93
C VAL A 16 0.97 2.40 -7.16
N GLU A 17 1.15 1.58 -8.20
CA GLU A 17 1.81 2.01 -9.42
C GLU A 17 1.12 3.22 -10.06
N ALA A 18 -0.21 3.18 -10.21
CA ALA A 18 -0.97 4.28 -10.80
C ALA A 18 -0.82 5.57 -9.99
N LEU A 19 -0.89 5.49 -8.65
CA LEU A 19 -0.75 6.67 -7.77
C LEU A 19 0.65 7.27 -7.84
N VAL A 20 1.70 6.43 -7.87
CA VAL A 20 3.09 6.88 -8.03
C VAL A 20 3.29 7.52 -9.40
N LYS A 21 2.78 6.91 -10.49
CA LYS A 21 2.82 7.47 -11.86
C LYS A 21 2.15 8.84 -11.94
N ASN A 22 1.09 9.05 -11.16
CA ASN A 22 0.40 10.34 -11.03
C ASN A 22 1.09 11.33 -10.06
N GLY A 23 2.34 11.08 -9.67
CA GLY A 23 3.14 11.96 -8.83
C GLY A 23 2.67 12.03 -7.36
N LYS A 24 1.84 11.08 -6.91
CA LYS A 24 1.37 11.05 -5.52
C LYS A 24 2.41 10.36 -4.64
N LYS A 25 2.60 10.88 -3.41
CA LYS A 25 3.40 10.22 -2.38
C LYS A 25 2.62 9.05 -1.77
N VAL A 26 3.11 7.82 -1.96
CA VAL A 26 2.43 6.59 -1.55
C VAL A 26 3.21 5.85 -0.46
N ARG A 27 2.47 5.30 0.50
CA ARG A 27 2.94 4.28 1.44
C ARG A 27 2.14 2.99 1.21
N ALA A 28 2.83 1.91 0.84
CA ALA A 28 2.26 0.59 0.61
C ALA A 28 2.26 -0.20 1.92
N PHE A 29 1.07 -0.53 2.44
CA PHE A 29 0.92 -1.44 3.56
C PHE A 29 0.76 -2.87 3.03
N VAL A 30 1.80 -3.66 3.21
CA VAL A 30 1.94 -5.05 2.75
C VAL A 30 1.84 -6.03 3.92
N LEU A 31 1.34 -7.24 3.66
CA LEU A 31 1.31 -8.28 4.68
C LEU A 31 2.73 -8.68 5.08
N TYR A 32 3.03 -8.61 6.38
CA TYR A 32 4.26 -9.17 6.92
C TYR A 32 4.31 -10.69 6.69
N ASN A 33 5.39 -11.17 6.10
CA ASN A 33 5.61 -12.58 5.80
C ASN A 33 7.10 -12.96 5.96
N SER A 34 7.37 -14.26 6.10
CA SER A 34 8.72 -14.81 6.29
C SER A 34 9.56 -14.86 5.02
N PHE A 35 8.96 -14.64 3.85
CA PHE A 35 9.65 -14.63 2.56
C PHE A 35 10.27 -13.28 2.23
N ASN A 36 10.06 -12.27 3.09
CA ASN A 36 10.45 -10.88 2.86
C ASN A 36 9.94 -10.34 1.51
N SER A 37 8.79 -10.83 1.07
CA SER A 37 8.15 -10.46 -0.20
C SER A 37 7.16 -9.33 0.02
N TRP A 38 7.03 -8.42 -0.94
CA TRP A 38 5.97 -7.41 -1.01
C TRP A 38 4.85 -7.84 -1.96
N GLY A 39 4.75 -9.14 -2.27
CA GLY A 39 3.79 -9.71 -3.19
C GLY A 39 4.01 -9.21 -4.61
N TRP A 40 2.94 -8.74 -5.24
CA TRP A 40 3.00 -8.24 -6.63
C TRP A 40 3.93 -7.02 -6.80
N LEU A 41 4.21 -6.27 -5.73
CA LEU A 41 5.13 -5.13 -5.76
C LEU A 41 6.61 -5.53 -5.92
N ASP A 42 6.98 -6.79 -5.67
CA ASP A 42 8.35 -7.27 -5.92
C ASP A 42 8.72 -7.21 -7.41
N GLN A 43 7.70 -7.26 -8.28
CA GLN A 43 7.80 -7.24 -9.74
C GLN A 43 7.18 -5.97 -10.34
N CYS A 44 7.00 -4.91 -9.54
CA CYS A 44 6.50 -3.64 -10.07
C CYS A 44 7.47 -3.07 -11.12
N SER A 45 6.92 -2.25 -12.01
CA SER A 45 7.69 -1.63 -13.08
C SER A 45 8.92 -0.85 -12.56
N GLU A 46 10.04 -0.93 -13.26
CA GLU A 46 11.32 -0.35 -12.82
C GLU A 46 11.24 1.19 -12.65
N ASP A 47 10.34 1.86 -13.37
CA ASP A 47 10.05 3.28 -13.20
C ASP A 47 9.28 3.61 -11.92
N ILE A 48 8.79 2.61 -11.18
CA ILE A 48 8.04 2.76 -9.92
C ILE A 48 8.80 2.24 -8.72
N LYS A 49 9.66 1.24 -8.92
CA LYS A 49 10.48 0.65 -7.88
C LYS A 49 11.24 1.72 -7.09
N GLY A 50 11.11 1.67 -5.76
CA GLY A 50 11.74 2.65 -4.84
C GLY A 50 11.07 4.03 -4.77
N LYS A 51 9.98 4.28 -5.50
CA LYS A 51 9.23 5.56 -5.46
C LYS A 51 8.04 5.55 -4.49
N PHE A 52 7.93 4.52 -3.67
CA PHE A 52 6.93 4.39 -2.60
C PHE A 52 7.60 3.89 -1.32
N GLU A 53 6.99 4.24 -0.18
CA GLU A 53 7.42 3.72 1.13
C GLU A 53 6.73 2.37 1.40
N VAL A 54 7.46 1.39 1.94
CA VAL A 54 6.87 0.10 2.36
C VAL A 54 6.68 0.10 3.87
N PHE A 55 5.48 -0.29 4.30
CA PHE A 55 5.14 -0.56 5.70
C PHE A 55 4.64 -1.99 5.78
N SER A 56 5.37 -2.87 6.46
CA SER A 56 4.97 -4.27 6.63
C SER A 56 4.27 -4.49 7.96
N GLY A 57 3.23 -5.31 7.97
CA GLY A 57 2.49 -5.67 9.18
C GLY A 57 1.27 -6.54 8.86
N ASP A 58 0.48 -6.86 9.88
CA ASP A 58 -0.77 -7.60 9.69
C ASP A 58 -1.95 -6.72 10.12
N ILE A 59 -2.78 -6.32 9.16
CA ILE A 59 -3.95 -5.45 9.43
C ILE A 59 -4.96 -6.10 10.39
N ARG A 60 -4.94 -7.43 10.52
CA ARG A 60 -5.79 -8.19 11.45
C ARG A 60 -5.28 -8.08 12.90
N MET A 61 -4.03 -7.66 13.10
CA MET A 61 -3.52 -7.38 14.44
C MET A 61 -4.11 -6.04 14.93
N GLY A 62 -5.00 -6.10 15.92
CA GLY A 62 -5.69 -4.94 16.51
C GLY A 62 -4.82 -3.84 17.13
N ARG A 63 -3.49 -3.92 17.00
CA ARG A 63 -2.55 -2.83 17.33
C ARG A 63 -2.40 -1.83 16.19
N ILE A 64 -2.68 -2.22 14.94
CA ILE A 64 -2.60 -1.34 13.78
C ILE A 64 -3.91 -0.55 13.66
N LYS A 65 -3.86 0.70 14.12
CA LYS A 65 -4.95 1.66 13.96
C LYS A 65 -4.74 2.41 12.66
N VAL A 66 -5.62 2.23 11.67
CA VAL A 66 -5.70 3.15 10.53
C VAL A 66 -7.13 3.71 10.48
N SER A 67 -7.25 4.98 10.15
CA SER A 67 -8.51 5.73 10.14
C SER A 67 -8.82 6.13 8.71
N SER A 68 -10.07 5.97 8.27
CA SER A 68 -10.50 6.47 6.97
C SER A 68 -10.93 7.93 7.03
N LYS A 69 -10.37 8.74 6.11
CA LYS A 69 -10.83 10.09 5.84
C LYS A 69 -10.82 10.28 4.33
N MET A 70 -12.00 10.25 3.71
CA MET A 70 -12.17 10.68 2.31
C MET A 70 -12.01 12.19 2.28
N ASN A 71 -10.87 12.62 1.79
CA ASN A 71 -10.70 13.95 1.19
C ASN A 71 -10.57 13.74 -0.32
N SER A 72 -10.55 14.81 -1.09
CA SER A 72 -10.45 14.79 -2.57
C SER A 72 -9.25 14.01 -3.15
N ASN A 73 -8.41 13.39 -2.31
CA ASN A 73 -7.15 12.74 -2.69
C ASN A 73 -6.95 11.30 -2.20
N ALA A 74 -7.88 10.66 -1.46
CA ALA A 74 -7.68 9.28 -1.00
C ALA A 74 -8.95 8.53 -0.58
N LEU A 75 -9.05 7.24 -0.97
CA LEU A 75 -9.94 6.24 -0.41
C LEU A 75 -9.16 5.44 0.65
N ILE A 76 -9.71 5.31 1.85
CA ILE A 76 -9.15 4.51 2.94
C ILE A 76 -10.31 3.64 3.47
N LEU A 77 -10.15 2.32 3.59
CA LEU A 77 -11.21 1.38 4.00
C LEU A 77 -10.94 0.83 5.42
N TYR A 78 -11.95 0.81 6.30
CA TYR A 78 -11.91 0.22 7.67
C TYR A 78 -13.23 -0.46 8.08
N LYS A 79 -13.14 -1.49 8.94
CA LYS A 79 -14.24 -2.06 9.74
C LYS A 79 -13.73 -2.42 11.16
N TYR A 80 -14.48 -1.96 12.18
CA TYR A 80 -14.43 -2.09 13.66
C TYR A 80 -13.10 -2.39 14.37
#